data_AF-W7QE55-F1
#
_entry.id   AF-W7QE55-F1
#
_cell.length_a   1.000
_cell.length_b   1.000
_cell.length_c   1.000
_cell.angle_alpha   90.00
_cell.angle_beta   90.00
_cell.angle_gamma   90.00
#
_symmetry.space_group_name_H-M   'P 1'
#
loop_
_entity.id
_entity.type
_entity.pdbx_description
1 polymer ?
#
loop_
_entity_poly.entity_id
_entity_poly.type
_entity_poly.pdbx_seq_one_letter_code
_entity_poly.pdbx_strand_id
1 'polypeptide(L)'
;AAHRLVFADAPQVLTHLGERSYHGRAGGTPPKRHVRKLKQVSRVAPAMATLKDYSFKNPAYGQLHDHMADGLEEHAQRADYEHYDYPGRYKADASGEAFTRIRLEALRQNARTADAESDLPELAPGVRFTLTDHDLDRLNGDWQVIQVVHFGEQPQALEEDGFVQSDGQGNDGQRGRAGSEAMTRYHNELVLMPADTAWRPGPNTRPRVDGPQVASWLAPKVRKYTVTRTVGSRCSSPGTATVSPTKRQALGFVSARTGPAAATVASPSPGSGMR
;
A
#
# COMPACT_ATOMS: atom_id res chain seq x y z
N ALA A 1 4.85 -5.81 19.49
CA ALA A 1 3.88 -5.98 18.38
C ALA A 1 4.67 -6.27 17.09
N ALA A 2 4.21 -7.20 16.25
CA ALA A 2 4.85 -7.49 14.97
C ALA A 2 4.03 -6.86 13.84
N HIS A 3 4.69 -6.21 12.89
CA HIS A 3 4.04 -5.65 11.70
C HIS A 3 4.06 -6.69 10.58
N ARG A 4 2.96 -6.77 9.80
CA ARG A 4 2.82 -7.72 8.68
C ARG A 4 2.53 -6.96 7.39
N LEU A 5 3.33 -7.22 6.36
CA LEU A 5 3.05 -6.75 5.01
C LEU A 5 1.92 -7.59 4.39
N VAL A 6 0.90 -6.93 3.86
CA VAL A 6 -0.24 -7.56 3.17
C VAL A 6 -0.21 -7.12 1.71
N PHE A 7 -0.23 -8.10 0.80
CA PHE A 7 -0.39 -7.84 -0.62
C PHE A 7 -1.87 -7.96 -0.98
N ALA A 8 -2.44 -6.89 -1.53
CA ALA A 8 -3.83 -6.84 -1.98
C ALA A 8 -3.89 -6.18 -3.35
N ASP A 9 -4.65 -6.77 -4.25
CA ASP A 9 -4.89 -6.30 -5.62
C ASP A 9 -6.36 -5.96 -5.88
N ALA A 10 -7.25 -6.27 -4.96
CA ALA A 10 -8.68 -5.98 -5.06
C ALA A 10 -9.20 -5.40 -3.73
N PRO A 11 -10.11 -4.40 -3.78
CA PRO A 11 -10.61 -3.74 -2.57
C PRO A 11 -11.35 -4.72 -1.65
N GLN A 12 -11.94 -5.80 -2.17
CA GLN A 12 -12.68 -6.80 -1.39
C GLN A 12 -11.80 -7.53 -0.37
N VAL A 13 -10.49 -7.61 -0.61
CA VAL A 13 -9.51 -8.25 0.29
C VAL A 13 -9.23 -7.37 1.52
N LEU A 14 -9.53 -6.07 1.45
CA LEU A 14 -9.26 -5.12 2.52
C LEU A 14 -10.25 -5.28 3.69
N THR A 15 -9.76 -5.14 4.91
CA THR A 15 -10.56 -5.23 6.14
C THR A 15 -11.65 -4.17 6.16
N HIS A 16 -12.89 -4.57 6.45
CA HIS A 16 -14.03 -3.66 6.60
C HIS A 16 -14.32 -3.39 8.09
N LEU A 17 -14.31 -2.13 8.50
CA LEU A 17 -14.49 -1.68 9.88
C LEU A 17 -15.96 -1.43 10.26
N GLY A 18 -16.88 -1.56 9.31
CA GLY A 18 -18.32 -1.31 9.51
C GLY A 18 -18.68 0.16 9.35
N GLU A 19 -19.79 0.56 9.96
CA GLU A 19 -20.36 1.90 9.81
C GLU A 19 -19.66 2.94 10.69
N ARG A 20 -19.41 4.13 10.13
CA ARG A 20 -18.91 5.30 10.86
C ARG A 20 -19.79 6.50 10.52
N SER A 21 -20.26 7.19 11.55
CA SER A 21 -21.14 8.34 11.39
C SER A 21 -20.34 9.59 11.04
N TYR A 22 -20.96 10.46 10.27
CA TYR A 22 -20.48 11.81 9.98
C TYR A 22 -21.17 12.81 10.90
N HIS A 23 -20.40 13.71 11.52
CA HIS A 23 -20.95 14.89 12.19
C HIS A 23 -20.12 16.12 11.86
N GLY A 24 -20.64 16.99 10.98
CA GLY A 24 -20.00 18.25 10.60
C GLY A 24 -20.45 19.49 11.37
N ARG A 25 -21.41 19.36 12.30
CA ARG A 25 -22.00 20.51 13.01
C ARG A 25 -21.20 20.82 14.29
N ALA A 26 -20.84 22.09 14.46
CA ALA A 26 -20.10 22.59 15.62
C ALA A 26 -20.97 22.77 16.88
N GLY A 27 -21.82 21.78 17.20
CA GLY A 27 -22.79 21.84 18.30
C GLY A 27 -22.55 20.76 19.35
N GLY A 28 -21.82 21.10 20.42
CA GLY A 28 -21.61 20.24 21.59
C GLY A 28 -20.54 19.16 21.42
N THR A 29 -20.28 18.39 22.49
CA THR A 29 -19.39 17.23 22.46
C THR A 29 -20.19 16.00 22.01
N PRO A 30 -19.92 15.44 20.81
CA PRO A 30 -20.61 14.26 20.35
C PRO A 30 -20.25 13.04 21.22
N PRO A 31 -21.21 12.13 21.48
CA PRO A 31 -21.01 10.99 22.37
C PRO A 31 -20.15 9.87 21.78
N LYS A 32 -19.98 9.85 20.45
CA LYS A 32 -19.20 8.84 19.72
C LYS A 32 -18.19 9.49 18.79
N ARG A 33 -17.11 8.77 18.53
CA ARG A 33 -16.11 9.10 17.51
C ARG A 33 -16.76 9.07 16.13
N HIS A 34 -16.43 10.04 15.29
CA HIS A 34 -17.09 10.32 14.01
C HIS A 34 -16.14 11.00 13.02
N VAL A 35 -16.54 11.00 11.75
CA VAL A 35 -15.89 11.83 10.72
C VAL A 35 -16.43 13.26 10.84
N ARG A 36 -15.53 14.24 11.00
CA ARG A 36 -15.86 15.65 11.27
C ARG A 36 -16.04 16.46 10.00
N LYS A 37 -15.27 16.13 8.97
CA LYS A 37 -15.26 16.87 7.71
C LYS A 37 -14.97 15.92 6.58
N LEU A 38 -15.65 16.12 5.47
CA LEU A 38 -15.45 15.37 4.24
C LEU A 38 -15.54 16.34 3.06
N LYS A 39 -14.52 16.31 2.21
CA LYS A 39 -14.47 17.10 0.97
C LYS A 39 -14.11 16.18 -0.18
N GLN A 40 -15.09 15.86 -1.01
CA GLN A 40 -14.83 15.14 -2.26
C GLN A 40 -14.12 16.06 -3.26
N VAL A 41 -13.07 15.55 -3.89
CA VAL A 41 -12.29 16.21 -4.93
C VAL A 41 -12.28 15.34 -6.18
N SER A 42 -12.78 15.91 -7.28
CA SER A 42 -12.71 15.29 -8.61
C SER A 42 -11.68 16.02 -9.46
N ARG A 43 -10.81 15.27 -10.15
CA ARG A 43 -9.75 15.79 -11.02
C ARG A 43 -9.86 15.18 -12.41
N VAL A 44 -9.52 15.97 -13.43
CA VAL A 44 -9.45 15.47 -14.81
C VAL A 44 -8.30 14.46 -14.90
N ALA A 45 -8.61 13.27 -15.42
CA ALA A 45 -7.65 12.20 -15.68
C ALA A 45 -7.96 11.55 -17.03
N PRO A 46 -7.05 10.75 -17.63
CA PRO A 46 -7.35 10.05 -18.88
C PRO A 46 -8.63 9.22 -18.77
N ALA A 47 -9.49 9.30 -19.79
CA ALA A 47 -10.71 8.50 -19.93
C ALA A 47 -10.44 7.12 -20.53
N MET A 48 -9.43 7.02 -21.40
CA MET A 48 -9.03 5.79 -22.06
C MET A 48 -7.52 5.63 -22.01
N ALA A 49 -7.03 4.39 -21.95
CA ALA A 49 -5.63 4.08 -22.15
C ALA A 49 -5.47 3.09 -23.30
N THR A 50 -4.49 3.32 -24.17
CA THR A 50 -4.15 2.45 -25.29
C THR A 50 -2.68 2.07 -25.20
N LEU A 51 -2.39 0.78 -25.08
CA LEU A 51 -1.03 0.24 -25.03
C LEU A 51 -0.70 -0.52 -26.29
N LYS A 52 0.43 -0.19 -26.90
CA LYS A 52 0.95 -0.89 -28.08
C LYS A 52 2.24 -1.64 -27.77
N ASP A 53 2.43 -2.83 -28.33
CA ASP A 53 3.71 -3.54 -28.34
C ASP A 53 4.04 -4.11 -29.72
N TYR A 54 5.23 -4.67 -29.86
CA TYR A 54 5.70 -5.37 -31.03
C TYR A 54 6.27 -6.74 -30.66
N SER A 55 5.99 -7.73 -31.50
CA SER A 55 6.55 -9.08 -31.38
C SER A 55 7.17 -9.49 -32.70
N PHE A 56 8.48 -9.73 -32.68
CA PHE A 56 9.21 -10.24 -33.85
C PHE A 56 8.69 -11.60 -34.34
N LYS A 57 7.99 -12.36 -33.48
CA LYS A 57 7.38 -13.64 -33.84
C LYS A 57 6.15 -13.49 -34.73
N ASN A 58 5.47 -12.34 -34.66
CA ASN A 58 4.29 -12.04 -35.46
C ASN A 58 4.28 -10.53 -35.79
N PRO A 59 5.12 -10.07 -36.74
CA PRO A 59 5.32 -8.65 -37.00
C PRO A 59 4.12 -7.94 -37.63
N ALA A 60 3.25 -8.69 -38.32
CA ALA A 60 2.03 -8.16 -38.92
C ALA A 60 0.93 -7.88 -37.88
N TYR A 61 1.03 -8.47 -36.69
CA TYR A 61 0.03 -8.29 -35.63
C TYR A 61 0.29 -7.02 -34.83
N GLY A 62 -0.70 -6.12 -34.83
CA GLY A 62 -0.57 -4.77 -34.30
C GLY A 62 -0.31 -4.67 -32.79
N GLN A 63 -0.66 -5.71 -32.01
CA GLN A 63 -0.58 -5.74 -30.53
C GLN A 63 -1.00 -4.40 -29.94
N LEU A 64 -2.28 -4.11 -30.04
CA LEU A 64 -2.89 -2.88 -29.55
C LEU A 64 -4.05 -3.28 -28.63
N HIS A 65 -4.05 -2.77 -27.40
CA HIS A 65 -5.15 -2.94 -26.47
C HIS A 65 -5.52 -1.61 -25.87
N ASP A 66 -6.81 -1.29 -25.95
CA ASP A 66 -7.45 -0.16 -25.31
C ASP A 66 -8.28 -0.59 -24.10
N HIS A 67 -8.49 0.34 -23.18
CA HIS A 67 -9.40 0.19 -22.05
C HIS A 67 -10.02 1.53 -21.73
N MET A 68 -11.35 1.56 -21.58
CA MET A 68 -12.13 2.75 -21.24
C MET A 68 -12.42 2.78 -19.74
N ALA A 69 -12.50 3.96 -19.14
CA ALA A 69 -12.87 4.12 -17.74
C ALA A 69 -14.38 4.02 -17.56
N ASP A 70 -14.80 3.36 -16.48
CA ASP A 70 -16.19 3.35 -16.04
C ASP A 70 -16.55 4.68 -15.32
N GLY A 71 -17.85 4.99 -15.26
CA GLY A 71 -18.37 6.08 -14.41
C GLY A 71 -17.95 7.50 -14.80
N LEU A 72 -17.50 7.74 -16.03
CA LEU A 72 -17.06 9.07 -16.49
C LEU A 72 -18.14 10.16 -16.37
N GLU A 73 -19.40 9.78 -16.59
CA GLU A 73 -20.56 10.68 -16.55
C GLU A 73 -20.85 11.21 -15.14
N GLU A 74 -20.58 10.42 -14.09
CA GLU A 74 -20.81 10.81 -12.69
C GLU A 74 -19.96 12.02 -12.28
N HIS A 75 -18.93 12.34 -13.06
CA HIS A 75 -17.97 13.41 -12.77
C HIS A 75 -17.92 14.48 -13.85
N ALA A 76 -18.91 14.49 -14.76
CA ALA A 76 -18.95 15.36 -15.93
C ALA A 76 -17.63 15.34 -16.73
N GLN A 77 -16.94 14.19 -16.73
CA GLN A 77 -15.68 14.03 -17.43
C GLN A 77 -15.95 13.63 -18.88
N ARG A 78 -15.28 14.30 -19.82
CA ARG A 78 -15.33 13.90 -21.22
C ARG A 78 -14.62 12.56 -21.44
N ALA A 79 -15.16 11.80 -22.38
CA ALA A 79 -14.69 10.51 -22.85
C ALA A 79 -13.55 10.60 -23.90
N ASP A 80 -13.23 11.81 -24.37
CA ASP A 80 -12.30 12.06 -25.47
C ASP A 80 -10.82 12.07 -25.06
N TYR A 81 -10.52 12.10 -23.75
CA TYR A 81 -9.14 12.21 -23.30
C TYR A 81 -8.43 10.85 -23.24
N GLU A 82 -7.68 10.52 -24.29
CA GLU A 82 -6.93 9.26 -24.42
C GLU A 82 -5.46 9.38 -23.97
N HIS A 83 -4.95 8.31 -23.35
CA HIS A 83 -3.54 8.11 -23.05
C HIS A 83 -2.95 6.94 -23.85
N TYR A 84 -2.04 7.23 -24.77
CA TYR A 84 -1.32 6.21 -25.56
C TYR A 84 0.11 5.99 -25.02
N ASP A 85 0.56 4.73 -24.88
CA ASP A 85 1.93 4.40 -24.45
C ASP A 85 2.52 3.23 -25.27
N TYR A 86 3.82 3.35 -25.59
CA TYR A 86 4.62 2.35 -26.28
C TYR A 86 6.05 2.36 -25.72
N PRO A 87 6.66 1.20 -25.43
CA PRO A 87 6.11 -0.15 -25.55
C PRO A 87 5.27 -0.56 -24.32
N GLY A 88 4.17 -1.28 -24.55
CA GLY A 88 3.26 -1.82 -23.53
C GLY A 88 3.81 -2.98 -22.69
N ARG A 89 4.91 -3.60 -23.15
CA ARG A 89 5.68 -4.68 -22.48
C ARG A 89 4.90 -5.96 -22.21
N TYR A 90 3.98 -6.32 -23.10
CA TYR A 90 3.27 -7.59 -23.10
C TYR A 90 3.62 -8.40 -24.35
N LYS A 91 3.28 -9.69 -24.33
CA LYS A 91 3.52 -10.61 -25.47
C LYS A 91 2.30 -11.45 -25.84
N ALA A 92 1.26 -11.43 -25.02
CA ALA A 92 0.01 -12.13 -25.24
C ALA A 92 -1.16 -11.21 -24.92
N ASP A 93 -2.29 -11.42 -25.57
CA ASP A 93 -3.43 -10.51 -25.52
C ASP A 93 -4.04 -10.42 -24.11
N ALA A 94 -4.16 -11.56 -23.42
CA ALA A 94 -4.64 -11.61 -22.03
C ALA A 94 -3.79 -10.76 -21.07
N SER A 95 -2.47 -10.70 -21.29
CA SER A 95 -1.59 -9.83 -20.50
C SER A 95 -1.67 -8.37 -20.94
N GLY A 96 -1.92 -8.11 -22.22
CA GLY A 96 -2.09 -6.76 -22.77
C GLY A 96 -3.33 -6.07 -22.23
N GLU A 97 -4.47 -6.77 -22.25
CA GLU A 97 -5.74 -6.27 -21.68
C GLU A 97 -5.60 -5.94 -20.19
N ALA A 98 -5.04 -6.86 -19.40
CA ALA A 98 -4.83 -6.65 -17.96
C ALA A 98 -3.87 -5.48 -17.69
N PHE A 99 -2.80 -5.32 -18.48
CA PHE A 99 -1.87 -4.21 -18.34
C PHE A 99 -2.50 -2.87 -18.72
N THR A 100 -3.29 -2.82 -19.79
CA THR A 100 -4.00 -1.60 -20.20
C THR A 100 -4.99 -1.17 -19.12
N ARG A 101 -5.76 -2.09 -18.56
CA ARG A 101 -6.66 -1.82 -17.43
C ARG A 101 -5.91 -1.25 -16.23
N ILE A 102 -4.89 -1.95 -15.73
CA ILE A 102 -4.10 -1.52 -14.56
C ILE A 102 -3.42 -0.17 -14.84
N ARG A 103 -2.97 0.08 -16.07
CA ARG A 103 -2.38 1.37 -16.48
C ARG A 103 -3.39 2.50 -16.33
N LEU A 104 -4.62 2.30 -16.80
CA LEU A 104 -5.69 3.29 -16.69
C LEU A 104 -6.06 3.53 -15.23
N GLU A 105 -6.26 2.47 -14.44
CA GLU A 105 -6.54 2.55 -13.00
C GLU A 105 -5.44 3.38 -12.27
N ALA A 106 -4.16 3.15 -12.58
CA ALA A 106 -3.04 3.91 -12.01
C ALA A 106 -3.02 5.39 -12.45
N LEU A 107 -3.38 5.68 -13.70
CA LEU A 107 -3.51 7.07 -14.18
C LEU A 107 -4.68 7.79 -13.52
N ARG A 108 -5.73 7.04 -13.15
CA ARG A 108 -6.95 7.56 -12.52
C ARG A 108 -6.95 7.45 -10.99
N GLN A 109 -5.86 7.03 -10.35
CA GLN A 109 -5.78 6.83 -8.89
C GLN A 109 -6.17 8.06 -8.05
N ASN A 110 -6.02 9.28 -8.59
CA ASN A 110 -6.35 10.53 -7.89
C ASN A 110 -7.54 11.28 -8.53
N ALA A 111 -8.22 10.63 -9.49
CA ALA A 111 -9.33 11.23 -10.24
C ALA A 111 -10.54 11.49 -9.33
N ARG A 112 -10.81 10.57 -8.40
CA ARG A 112 -11.85 10.70 -7.37
C ARG A 112 -11.29 10.37 -6.00
N THR A 113 -11.09 11.40 -5.20
CA THR A 113 -10.63 11.27 -3.81
C THR A 113 -11.54 12.06 -2.89
N ALA A 114 -11.48 11.80 -1.58
CA ALA A 114 -12.07 12.68 -0.59
C ALA A 114 -11.08 12.96 0.54
N ASP A 115 -10.89 14.24 0.83
CA ASP A 115 -10.10 14.68 1.98
C ASP A 115 -11.02 14.67 3.19
N ALA A 116 -10.64 13.98 4.27
CA ALA A 116 -11.47 13.86 5.47
C ALA A 116 -10.68 14.12 6.75
N GLU A 117 -11.38 14.58 7.78
CA GLU A 117 -10.83 14.74 9.12
C GLU A 117 -11.68 13.94 10.11
N SER A 118 -11.07 13.16 11.01
CA SER A 118 -11.81 12.36 12.01
C SER A 118 -11.10 12.29 13.36
N ASP A 119 -11.74 11.63 14.33
CA ASP A 119 -11.21 11.29 15.66
C ASP A 119 -11.12 9.76 15.88
N LEU A 120 -11.19 8.99 14.78
CA LEU A 120 -11.16 7.53 14.76
C LEU A 120 -9.70 7.01 14.73
N PRO A 121 -9.22 6.32 15.78
CA PRO A 121 -7.84 5.86 15.89
C PRO A 121 -7.58 4.53 15.15
N GLU A 122 -8.66 3.81 14.85
CA GLU A 122 -8.65 2.52 14.15
C GLU A 122 -8.47 2.65 12.63
N LEU A 123 -8.61 3.87 12.08
CA LEU A 123 -8.43 4.11 10.65
C LEU A 123 -6.94 4.04 10.31
N ALA A 124 -6.61 3.09 9.44
CA ALA A 124 -5.27 2.87 8.91
C ALA A 124 -5.33 2.71 7.38
N PRO A 125 -4.23 2.94 6.64
CA PRO A 125 -4.22 2.73 5.20
C PRO A 125 -4.58 1.27 4.86
N GLY A 126 -5.46 1.07 3.88
CA GLY A 126 -5.91 -0.26 3.48
C GLY A 126 -7.08 -0.82 4.32
N VAL A 127 -7.74 -0.01 5.15
CA VAL A 127 -9.05 -0.35 5.71
C VAL A 127 -10.17 0.29 4.91
N ARG A 128 -11.36 -0.31 4.99
CA ARG A 128 -12.60 0.20 4.42
C ARG A 128 -13.63 0.41 5.52
N PHE A 129 -14.52 1.38 5.33
CA PHE A 129 -15.64 1.62 6.22
C PHE A 129 -16.81 2.24 5.45
N THR A 130 -18.02 2.08 5.98
CA THR A 130 -19.22 2.68 5.43
C THR A 130 -19.47 4.02 6.13
N LEU A 131 -19.49 5.12 5.38
CA LEU A 131 -19.86 6.42 5.92
C LEU A 131 -21.39 6.56 5.96
N THR A 132 -21.90 7.04 7.09
CA THR A 132 -23.33 7.25 7.36
C THR A 132 -23.57 8.65 7.91
N ASP A 133 -24.82 9.12 7.90
CA ASP A 133 -25.26 10.40 8.48
C ASP A 133 -24.63 11.67 7.85
N HIS A 134 -24.13 11.59 6.62
CA HIS A 134 -23.71 12.79 5.88
C HIS A 134 -24.94 13.51 5.29
N ASP A 135 -25.00 14.86 5.40
CA ASP A 135 -26.13 15.67 4.92
C ASP A 135 -26.39 15.49 3.40
N LEU A 136 -25.33 15.19 2.64
CA LEU A 136 -25.41 14.81 1.22
C LEU A 136 -25.42 13.29 1.08
N ASP A 137 -26.53 12.74 0.60
CA ASP A 137 -26.74 11.29 0.50
C ASP A 137 -25.74 10.58 -0.40
N ARG A 138 -25.35 11.23 -1.51
CA ARG A 138 -24.32 10.72 -2.44
C ARG A 138 -22.94 10.45 -1.83
N LEU A 139 -22.66 10.97 -0.62
CA LEU A 139 -21.41 10.75 0.10
C LEU A 139 -21.52 9.63 1.13
N ASN A 140 -22.74 9.22 1.47
CA ASN A 140 -23.00 8.03 2.28
C ASN A 140 -22.71 6.79 1.42
N GLY A 141 -21.88 5.89 1.92
CA GLY A 141 -21.41 4.73 1.17
C GLY A 141 -20.03 4.25 1.62
N ASP A 142 -19.48 3.30 0.89
CA ASP A 142 -18.23 2.66 1.28
C ASP A 142 -17.00 3.46 0.80
N TRP A 143 -16.12 3.74 1.76
CA TRP A 143 -14.86 4.46 1.54
C TRP A 143 -13.68 3.60 1.95
N GLN A 144 -12.62 3.68 1.16
CA GLN A 144 -11.31 3.09 1.43
C GLN A 144 -10.33 4.18 1.88
N VAL A 145 -9.59 3.91 2.95
CA VAL A 145 -8.51 4.80 3.42
C VAL A 145 -7.23 4.53 2.62
N ILE A 146 -6.74 5.53 1.90
CA ILE A 146 -5.46 5.48 1.16
C ILE A 146 -4.32 5.98 2.02
N GLN A 147 -4.53 7.09 2.74
CA GLN A 147 -3.53 7.74 3.58
C GLN A 147 -4.18 8.20 4.87
N VAL A 148 -3.43 8.09 5.97
CA VAL A 148 -3.78 8.66 7.27
C VAL A 148 -2.57 9.38 7.86
N VAL A 149 -2.82 10.51 8.50
CA VAL A 149 -1.86 11.21 9.35
C VAL A 149 -2.50 11.37 10.72
N HIS A 150 -1.88 10.79 11.74
CA HIS A 150 -2.37 10.82 13.11
C HIS A 150 -1.71 11.97 13.89
N PHE A 151 -2.51 12.77 14.58
CA PHE A 151 -2.08 13.86 15.44
C PHE A 151 -2.54 13.59 16.86
N GLY A 152 -1.59 13.60 17.81
CA GLY A 152 -1.86 13.45 19.23
C GLY A 152 -1.19 14.57 20.01
N GLU A 153 -1.96 15.30 20.81
CA GLU A 153 -1.49 16.36 21.69
C GLU A 153 -1.82 15.99 23.14
N GLN A 154 -0.82 15.98 24.02
CA GLN A 154 -1.01 15.68 25.45
C GLN A 154 -0.49 16.85 26.30
N PRO A 155 -1.37 17.76 26.74
CA PRO A 155 -0.95 18.94 27.52
C PRO A 155 -0.52 18.60 28.96
N GLN A 156 -1.10 17.55 29.57
CA GLN A 156 -0.87 17.20 30.99
C GLN A 156 0.54 16.67 31.29
N ALA A 157 1.30 16.23 30.28
CA ALA A 157 2.64 15.70 30.50
C ALA A 157 3.65 16.79 30.95
N LEU A 158 3.35 18.07 30.72
CA LEU A 158 4.18 19.20 31.15
C LEU A 158 3.90 19.67 32.58
N GLU A 159 2.72 19.37 33.15
CA GLU A 159 2.34 19.82 34.50
C GLU A 159 2.79 18.83 35.60
N GLU A 160 3.16 17.60 35.25
CA GLU A 160 3.73 16.63 36.21
C GLU A 160 5.16 17.03 36.65
N ASP A 161 5.94 17.71 35.80
CA ASP A 161 7.21 18.36 36.18
C ASP A 161 7.00 19.69 36.95
N GLY A 162 5.75 20.16 37.05
CA GLY A 162 5.33 21.43 37.65
C GLY A 162 4.75 21.33 39.05
N PHE A 163 4.84 20.18 39.74
CA PHE A 163 4.60 20.09 41.18
C PHE A 163 5.74 20.75 41.99
N VAL A 164 5.91 22.06 41.83
CA VAL A 164 6.40 22.91 42.91
C VAL A 164 5.17 23.37 43.69
N GLN A 165 5.05 22.80 44.89
CA GLN A 165 4.10 23.12 45.95
C GLN A 165 3.52 24.55 45.87
N SER A 166 2.22 24.67 45.64
CA SER A 166 1.46 25.84 46.07
C SER A 166 0.86 25.58 47.46
N ASP A 167 1.71 25.33 48.45
CA ASP A 167 1.37 25.54 49.86
C ASP A 167 1.55 27.04 50.14
N GLY A 168 0.51 27.82 49.88
CA GLY A 168 0.57 29.26 50.10
C GLY A 168 -0.78 29.92 49.90
N GLN A 169 -1.45 30.21 51.01
CA GLN A 169 -2.63 31.07 51.10
C GLN A 169 -2.54 32.31 50.20
N GLY A 170 -3.52 32.46 49.30
CA GLY A 170 -3.74 33.72 48.61
C GLY A 170 -4.68 33.64 47.41
N ASN A 171 -5.77 34.41 47.51
CA ASN A 171 -6.55 35.01 46.42
C ASN A 171 -7.59 34.14 45.68
N ASP A 172 -8.83 34.52 45.97
CA ASP A 172 -10.08 34.15 45.31
C ASP A 172 -10.19 34.84 43.93
N GLY A 173 -9.91 34.10 42.85
CA GLY A 173 -10.12 34.63 41.49
C GLY A 173 -9.90 33.65 40.33
N GLN A 174 -9.24 32.51 40.56
CA GLN A 174 -8.90 31.55 39.51
C GLN A 174 -9.44 30.15 39.80
N ARG A 175 -10.74 30.06 40.09
CA ARG A 175 -11.46 28.77 40.05
C ARG A 175 -12.06 28.59 38.66
N GLY A 176 -11.51 27.66 37.86
CA GLY A 176 -12.31 26.97 36.84
C GLY A 176 -11.93 27.08 35.36
N ARG A 177 -10.67 27.37 34.98
CA ARG A 177 -10.21 27.18 33.59
C ARG A 177 -9.53 25.82 33.37
N ALA A 178 -10.05 24.77 34.00
CA ALA A 178 -9.47 23.43 34.02
C ALA A 178 -10.44 22.37 33.45
N GLY A 179 -11.19 22.71 32.40
CA GLY A 179 -12.27 21.85 31.88
C GLY A 179 -12.04 21.23 30.50
N SER A 180 -11.27 21.86 29.60
CA SER A 180 -11.15 21.43 28.19
C SER A 180 -9.83 21.79 27.51
N GLU A 181 -9.05 22.70 28.09
CA GLU A 181 -7.73 23.11 27.58
C GLU A 181 -6.62 22.14 28.00
N ALA A 182 -6.86 21.33 29.04
CA ALA A 182 -5.91 20.36 29.59
C ALA A 182 -6.22 18.88 29.23
N MET A 183 -6.99 18.60 28.18
CA MET A 183 -7.31 17.21 27.78
C MET A 183 -6.41 16.72 26.64
N THR A 184 -6.03 15.45 26.67
CA THR A 184 -5.34 14.79 25.54
C THR A 184 -6.24 14.82 24.31
N ARG A 185 -5.76 15.42 23.22
CA ARG A 185 -6.49 15.55 21.97
C ARG A 185 -5.91 14.59 20.94
N TYR A 186 -6.80 13.94 20.21
CA TYR A 186 -6.44 13.12 19.06
C TYR A 186 -7.30 13.54 17.89
N HIS A 187 -6.67 13.69 16.73
CA HIS A 187 -7.35 13.81 15.46
C HIS A 187 -6.52 13.17 14.35
N ASN A 188 -7.14 12.89 13.22
CA ASN A 188 -6.43 12.48 12.03
C ASN A 188 -6.94 13.20 10.79
N GLU A 189 -6.03 13.28 9.81
CA GLU A 189 -6.32 13.68 8.44
C GLU A 189 -6.21 12.45 7.54
N LEU A 190 -7.16 12.33 6.62
CA LEU A 190 -7.37 11.14 5.81
C LEU A 190 -7.50 11.52 4.34
N VAL A 191 -6.96 10.68 3.48
CA VAL A 191 -7.28 10.67 2.05
C VAL A 191 -8.05 9.39 1.75
N LEU A 192 -9.27 9.55 1.28
CA LEU A 192 -10.21 8.47 0.99
C LEU A 192 -10.42 8.31 -0.52
N MET A 193 -10.82 7.12 -0.92
CA MET A 193 -11.30 6.79 -2.27
C MET A 193 -12.55 5.91 -2.14
N PRO A 194 -13.47 5.95 -3.12
CA PRO A 194 -14.58 4.99 -3.18
C PRO A 194 -14.10 3.53 -3.07
N ALA A 195 -14.75 2.72 -2.27
CA ALA A 195 -14.31 1.34 -1.99
C ALA A 195 -14.57 0.35 -3.14
N ASP A 196 -15.32 0.73 -4.16
CA ASP A 196 -15.57 -0.04 -5.38
C ASP A 196 -14.37 0.00 -6.35
N THR A 197 -13.56 1.06 -6.26
CA THR A 197 -12.46 1.33 -7.16
C THR A 197 -11.16 0.75 -6.61
N ALA A 198 -10.45 -0.03 -7.42
CA ALA A 198 -9.14 -0.54 -7.04
C ALA A 198 -8.08 0.58 -7.10
N TRP A 199 -7.46 0.89 -5.96
CA TRP A 199 -6.32 1.80 -5.93
C TRP A 199 -5.09 1.13 -6.56
N ARG A 200 -4.44 1.84 -7.49
CA ARG A 200 -3.19 1.42 -8.13
C ARG A 200 -2.12 2.50 -7.96
N PRO A 201 -0.92 2.15 -7.47
CA PRO A 201 0.16 3.13 -7.35
C PRO A 201 0.59 3.63 -8.74
N GLY A 202 0.99 4.90 -8.79
CA GLY A 202 1.63 5.47 -9.96
C GLY A 202 2.90 4.70 -10.36
N PRO A 203 3.24 4.61 -11.66
CA PRO A 203 4.42 3.89 -12.11
C PRO A 203 5.69 4.57 -11.62
N ASN A 204 6.58 3.80 -10.99
CA ASN A 204 7.91 4.27 -10.62
C ASN A 204 8.77 4.55 -11.87
N THR A 205 9.79 5.40 -11.68
CA THR A 205 10.79 5.66 -12.71
C THR A 205 11.43 4.35 -13.16
N ARG A 206 11.25 4.02 -14.44
CA ARG A 206 11.75 2.76 -15.01
C ARG A 206 13.27 2.77 -14.98
N PRO A 207 13.93 1.66 -14.59
CA PRO A 207 15.37 1.53 -14.77
C PRO A 207 15.70 1.66 -16.26
N ARG A 208 16.71 2.48 -16.57
CA ARG A 208 17.20 2.70 -17.93
C ARG A 208 18.65 2.28 -18.01
N VAL A 209 19.02 1.74 -19.17
CA VAL A 209 20.40 1.45 -19.51
C VAL A 209 20.79 2.50 -20.55
N ASP A 210 21.73 3.38 -20.20
CA ASP A 210 22.04 4.58 -20.98
C ASP A 210 22.74 4.28 -22.32
N GLY A 211 23.27 3.07 -22.48
CA GLY A 211 23.90 2.67 -23.73
C GLY A 211 24.21 1.17 -23.82
N PRO A 212 24.72 0.73 -24.98
CA PRO A 212 25.12 -0.65 -25.20
C PRO A 212 26.16 -1.10 -24.17
N GLN A 213 26.03 -2.33 -23.68
CA GLN A 213 26.99 -2.95 -22.77
C GLN A 213 27.61 -4.19 -23.41
N VAL A 214 28.88 -4.44 -23.12
CA VAL A 214 29.56 -5.67 -23.51
C VAL A 214 29.08 -6.81 -22.60
N ALA A 215 28.77 -7.96 -23.18
CA ALA A 215 28.41 -9.17 -22.46
C ALA A 215 29.20 -10.36 -23.01
N SER A 216 29.56 -11.32 -22.15
CA SER A 216 30.22 -12.55 -22.56
C SER A 216 29.19 -13.57 -23.03
N TRP A 217 29.51 -14.29 -24.11
CA TRP A 217 28.64 -15.35 -24.62
C TRP A 217 28.69 -16.56 -23.68
N LEU A 218 27.53 -17.13 -23.36
CA LEU A 218 27.42 -18.36 -22.59
C LEU A 218 27.11 -19.50 -23.57
N ALA A 219 28.09 -20.35 -23.91
CA ALA A 219 27.78 -21.61 -24.60
C ALA A 219 27.91 -22.79 -23.64
N PRO A 220 27.02 -23.78 -23.78
CA PRO A 220 27.14 -25.04 -23.05
C PRO A 220 28.46 -25.74 -23.44
N LYS A 221 29.10 -26.34 -22.43
CA LYS A 221 30.46 -26.92 -22.44
C LYS A 221 30.74 -28.00 -23.51
N VAL A 222 29.74 -28.40 -24.31
CA VAL A 222 29.80 -29.61 -25.15
C VAL A 222 29.36 -29.43 -26.61
N ARG A 223 28.97 -28.24 -27.07
CA ARG A 223 28.58 -28.07 -28.48
C ARG A 223 29.16 -26.80 -29.07
N LYS A 224 30.16 -26.97 -29.93
CA LYS A 224 30.60 -25.92 -30.84
C LYS A 224 29.45 -25.71 -31.84
N TYR A 225 28.86 -24.51 -31.80
CA TYR A 225 27.84 -23.95 -32.70
C TYR A 225 26.53 -24.73 -32.89
N THR A 226 25.44 -24.20 -32.33
CA THR A 226 24.06 -24.45 -32.82
C THR A 226 23.48 -23.12 -33.26
N VAL A 227 23.57 -22.81 -34.56
CA VAL A 227 22.84 -21.70 -35.17
C VAL A 227 21.55 -22.28 -35.74
N THR A 228 20.47 -22.23 -34.96
CA THR A 228 19.12 -22.47 -35.45
C THR A 228 18.45 -21.15 -35.79
N ARG A 229 17.67 -21.15 -36.88
CA ARG A 229 17.22 -20.03 -37.73
C ARG A 229 16.61 -18.80 -37.03
N THR A 230 16.32 -18.85 -35.73
CA THR A 230 15.74 -17.72 -34.96
C THR A 230 15.80 -17.98 -33.45
N VAL A 231 16.97 -18.29 -32.88
CA VAL A 231 17.09 -18.40 -31.41
C VAL A 231 18.20 -17.48 -30.92
N GLY A 232 17.83 -16.51 -30.08
CA GLY A 232 18.78 -15.60 -29.45
C GLY A 232 19.86 -16.36 -28.64
N SER A 233 21.08 -15.85 -28.65
CA SER A 233 22.17 -16.36 -27.82
C SER A 233 22.00 -15.89 -26.37
N ARG A 234 22.32 -16.75 -25.41
CA ARG A 234 22.42 -16.34 -23.99
C ARG A 234 23.77 -15.67 -23.74
N CYS A 235 23.75 -14.55 -23.04
CA CYS A 235 24.94 -13.80 -22.65
C CYS A 235 24.91 -13.50 -21.14
N SER A 236 26.06 -13.34 -20.49
CA SER A 236 26.20 -12.80 -19.12
C SER A 236 26.74 -11.38 -19.17
N SER A 237 26.04 -10.46 -18.51
CA SER A 237 26.50 -9.07 -18.35
C SER A 237 27.43 -8.92 -17.14
N PRO A 238 28.39 -7.97 -17.15
CA PRO A 238 29.40 -7.80 -16.09
C PRO A 238 28.84 -7.56 -14.69
N GLY A 239 27.64 -6.96 -14.57
CA GLY A 239 26.95 -6.74 -13.29
C GLY A 239 26.15 -7.95 -12.77
N THR A 240 26.16 -9.08 -13.49
CA THR A 240 25.45 -10.28 -13.06
C THR A 240 26.26 -11.00 -11.98
N ALA A 241 26.06 -10.61 -10.71
CA ALA A 241 26.50 -11.42 -9.58
C ALA A 241 25.66 -12.69 -9.53
N THR A 242 26.15 -13.77 -10.13
CA THR A 242 25.50 -15.07 -10.02
C THR A 242 25.83 -15.61 -8.62
N VAL A 243 24.86 -15.60 -7.71
CA VAL A 243 24.98 -16.40 -6.47
C VAL A 243 25.10 -17.85 -6.93
N SER A 244 26.32 -18.37 -6.87
CA SER A 244 26.60 -19.74 -7.28
C SER A 244 25.82 -20.67 -6.36
N PRO A 245 25.07 -21.67 -6.90
CA PRO A 245 24.41 -22.66 -6.06
C PRO A 245 25.45 -23.68 -5.59
N THR A 246 26.47 -23.24 -4.85
CA THR A 246 27.48 -24.09 -4.21
C THR A 246 27.38 -23.89 -2.71
N LYS A 247 26.25 -24.36 -2.18
CA LYS A 247 25.96 -24.90 -0.83
C LYS A 247 24.46 -24.75 -0.56
N ARG A 248 23.63 -25.50 -1.30
CA ARG A 248 22.42 -26.03 -0.67
C ARG A 248 22.91 -27.08 0.33
N GLN A 249 23.20 -26.65 1.55
CA GLN A 249 23.03 -27.57 2.68
C GLN A 249 21.56 -27.97 2.66
N ALA A 250 21.32 -29.26 2.52
CA ALA A 250 20.00 -29.85 2.59
C ALA A 250 19.43 -29.57 3.99
N LEU A 251 18.70 -28.46 4.13
CA LEU A 251 17.67 -28.34 5.15
C LEU A 251 16.48 -29.16 4.63
N GLY A 252 16.55 -30.45 4.92
CA GLY A 252 15.43 -31.37 4.77
C GLY A 252 14.25 -30.82 5.56
N PHE A 253 13.10 -30.76 4.89
CA PHE A 253 11.80 -30.58 5.48
C PHE A 253 11.61 -31.70 6.54
N VAL A 254 11.73 -31.36 7.82
CA VAL A 254 11.28 -32.23 8.91
C VAL A 254 9.88 -31.78 9.29
N SER A 255 8.91 -32.57 8.83
CA SER A 255 7.54 -32.57 9.31
C SER A 255 7.54 -32.91 10.80
N ALA A 256 7.18 -31.95 11.64
CA ALA A 256 7.01 -32.17 13.07
C ALA A 256 5.69 -32.91 13.32
N ARG A 257 5.75 -34.24 13.45
CA ARG A 257 4.75 -35.00 14.20
C ARG A 257 5.17 -35.05 15.66
N THR A 258 4.28 -34.56 16.51
CA THR A 258 4.24 -34.67 17.96
C THR A 258 4.15 -36.13 18.40
N GLY A 259 4.91 -36.49 19.46
CA GLY A 259 4.60 -37.64 20.32
C GLY A 259 5.83 -38.39 20.86
N PRO A 260 5.81 -38.87 22.12
CA PRO A 260 6.97 -38.81 23.01
C PRO A 260 7.59 -40.17 23.33
N ALA A 261 8.88 -40.22 23.68
CA ALA A 261 9.42 -41.28 24.53
C ALA A 261 10.75 -40.86 25.17
N ALA A 262 10.81 -41.10 26.47
CA ALA A 262 11.93 -40.87 27.38
C ALA A 262 13.14 -41.78 27.11
N ALA A 263 14.33 -41.30 27.45
CA ALA A 263 15.39 -42.12 28.04
C ALA A 263 16.51 -41.24 28.65
N THR A 264 16.61 -41.34 29.97
CA THR A 264 17.75 -41.06 30.85
C THR A 264 19.10 -41.51 30.26
N VAL A 265 20.20 -40.79 30.56
CA VAL A 265 21.47 -41.33 31.10
C VAL A 265 22.55 -40.25 31.32
N ALA A 266 23.00 -40.21 32.57
CA ALA A 266 24.33 -39.95 33.14
C ALA A 266 25.15 -38.69 32.77
N SER A 267 25.33 -37.85 33.79
CA SER A 267 26.45 -36.93 33.98
C SER A 267 27.73 -37.67 34.40
N PRO A 268 28.92 -37.12 34.08
CA PRO A 268 30.06 -37.21 34.98
C PRO A 268 30.60 -35.81 35.35
N SER A 269 30.82 -35.63 36.65
CA SER A 269 31.52 -34.49 37.27
C SER A 269 33.03 -34.56 36.99
N PRO A 270 33.74 -33.44 36.78
CA PRO A 270 35.19 -33.42 36.81
C PRO A 270 35.71 -33.16 38.24
N GLY A 271 36.56 -34.06 38.74
CA GLY A 271 37.41 -33.83 39.90
C GLY A 271 38.87 -33.77 39.44
N SER A 272 39.53 -32.64 39.65
CA SER A 272 40.98 -32.48 39.56
C SER A 272 41.44 -31.83 40.86
N GLY A 273 42.33 -32.51 41.58
CA GLY A 273 42.85 -32.10 42.88
C GLY A 273 44.23 -31.47 42.80
N MET A 274 44.42 -30.50 43.69
CA MET A 274 45.63 -30.10 44.40
C MET A 274 46.82 -29.54 43.62
N ARG A 275 46.97 -28.21 43.73
CA ARG A 275 48.03 -27.57 44.55
C ARG A 275 47.46 -26.36 45.26
#